data_AF-A0A6G3QME2-F1
#
_entry.id   AF-A0A6G3QME2-F1
#
_cell.length_a   1.000
_cell.length_b   1.000
_cell.length_c   1.000
_cell.angle_alpha   90.00
_cell.angle_beta   90.00
_cell.angle_gamma   90.00
#
_symmetry.space_group_name_H-M   'P 1'
#
loop_
_entity.id
_entity.type
_entity.pdbx_description
1 polymer ?
#
loop_
_entity_poly.entity_id
_entity_poly.type
_entity_poly.pdbx_seq_one_letter_code
_entity_poly.pdbx_strand_id
1 'polypeptide(L)'
;RARVIVAVAVVGTLVGGVLVVRQMGAPGYGIESAPRAERPECERAASRYPGRLAGQALTFTGRPGVAVWGDGVIVLRCGLTPPAPTVDPCANVNGVDWVFRDGRSKGGKKVVITYGRNPAVEVAVSDDV
;
A
#
# COMPACT_ATOMS: atom_id res chain seq x y z
N ARG A 1 1.28 -15.90 34.86
CA ARG A 1 0.29 -15.43 35.86
C ARG A 1 -0.35 -14.15 35.33
N ALA A 2 -1.54 -14.24 34.71
CA ALA A 2 -2.59 -13.20 34.67
C ALA A 2 -3.75 -13.79 33.86
N ARG A 3 -4.90 -13.95 34.51
CA ARG A 3 -6.09 -14.65 34.06
C ARG A 3 -6.99 -13.66 33.33
N VAL A 4 -7.34 -13.91 32.07
CA VAL A 4 -8.48 -13.22 31.44
C VAL A 4 -9.66 -14.19 31.49
N ILE A 5 -10.60 -13.85 32.36
CA ILE A 5 -11.81 -14.60 32.66
C ILE A 5 -12.76 -14.42 31.47
N VAL A 6 -12.93 -15.46 30.66
CA VAL A 6 -14.00 -15.53 29.66
C VAL A 6 -15.27 -15.90 30.42
N ALA A 7 -16.12 -14.90 30.69
CA ALA A 7 -17.41 -15.12 31.32
C ALA A 7 -18.32 -15.89 30.34
N VAL A 8 -18.51 -17.17 30.62
CA VAL A 8 -19.48 -18.05 29.96
C VAL A 8 -20.85 -17.75 30.57
N ALA A 9 -21.71 -17.07 29.82
CA ALA A 9 -23.15 -17.00 30.11
C ALA A 9 -23.89 -17.84 29.06
N VAL A 10 -24.22 -19.07 29.43
CA VAL A 10 -25.10 -19.96 28.67
C VAL A 10 -26.53 -19.69 29.13
N VAL A 11 -27.35 -19.07 28.29
CA VAL A 11 -28.81 -19.14 28.38
C VAL A 11 -29.35 -19.32 26.95
N GLY A 12 -30.14 -20.37 26.78
CA GLY A 12 -30.38 -21.02 25.50
C GLY A 12 -31.46 -20.40 24.59
N THR A 13 -31.32 -20.71 23.31
CA THR A 13 -32.40 -21.09 22.37
C THR A 13 -31.74 -21.62 21.09
N LEU A 14 -32.19 -22.78 20.62
CA LEU A 14 -31.66 -23.49 19.46
C LEU A 14 -32.04 -22.78 18.15
N VAL A 15 -31.15 -21.95 17.62
CA VAL A 15 -31.13 -21.58 16.20
C VAL A 15 -29.68 -21.67 15.74
N GLY A 16 -29.38 -22.63 14.87
CA GLY A 16 -28.04 -22.88 14.35
C GLY A 16 -27.53 -21.70 13.52
N GLY A 17 -26.90 -20.73 14.18
CA GLY A 17 -26.15 -19.67 13.52
C GLY A 17 -24.77 -20.19 13.12
N VAL A 18 -24.59 -20.54 11.85
CA VAL A 18 -23.24 -20.75 11.29
C VAL A 18 -22.50 -19.41 11.39
N LEU A 19 -21.60 -19.30 12.37
CA LEU A 19 -20.67 -18.17 12.46
C LEU A 19 -19.66 -18.31 11.32
N VAL A 20 -19.99 -17.77 10.16
CA VAL A 20 -19.04 -17.59 9.07
C VAL A 20 -18.10 -16.47 9.47
N VAL A 21 -16.97 -16.82 10.10
CA VAL A 21 -15.87 -15.89 10.32
C VAL A 21 -15.26 -15.61 8.94
N ARG A 22 -15.76 -14.59 8.26
CA ARG A 22 -15.08 -14.07 7.07
C ARG A 22 -13.79 -13.44 7.55
N GLN A 23 -12.68 -14.07 7.20
CA GLN A 23 -11.34 -13.55 7.41
C GLN A 23 -11.21 -12.31 6.53
N MET A 24 -11.58 -11.14 7.07
CA MET A 24 -11.42 -9.88 6.37
C MET A 24 -9.92 -9.59 6.35
N GLY A 25 -9.28 -9.85 5.20
CA GLY A 25 -7.93 -9.35 4.96
C GLY A 25 -7.94 -7.86 5.21
N ALA A 26 -7.10 -7.38 6.13
CA ALA A 26 -6.98 -5.96 6.36
C ALA A 26 -6.42 -5.34 5.07
N PRO A 27 -7.04 -4.30 4.51
CA PRO A 27 -6.54 -3.68 3.30
C PRO A 27 -5.10 -3.19 3.52
N GLY A 28 -4.19 -3.62 2.64
CA GLY A 28 -2.75 -3.39 2.78
C GLY A 28 -2.00 -4.40 3.67
N TYR A 29 -2.59 -5.56 3.94
CA TYR A 29 -1.88 -6.69 4.55
C TYR A 29 -0.58 -7.00 3.77
N GLY A 30 0.54 -7.08 4.49
CA GLY A 30 1.86 -7.29 3.90
C GLY A 30 2.52 -6.07 3.23
N ILE A 31 1.88 -4.90 3.19
CA ILE A 31 2.46 -3.69 2.56
C ILE A 31 3.24 -2.86 3.58
N GLU A 32 4.57 -2.95 3.61
CA GLU A 32 5.41 -2.22 4.56
C GLU A 32 5.73 -0.79 4.14
N SER A 33 6.00 0.09 5.11
CA SER A 33 6.61 1.40 4.84
C SER A 33 7.97 1.24 4.16
N ALA A 34 8.41 2.25 3.42
CA ALA A 34 9.78 2.25 2.91
C ALA A 34 10.78 2.66 4.01
N PRO A 35 12.08 2.34 3.88
CA PRO A 35 13.07 2.59 4.93
C PRO A 35 13.18 4.05 5.40
N ARG A 36 12.83 5.01 4.54
CA ARG A 36 12.89 6.45 4.84
C ARG A 36 11.52 7.12 4.73
N ALA A 37 10.46 6.40 5.07
CA ALA A 37 9.08 6.87 4.91
C ALA A 37 8.69 8.00 5.89
N GLU A 38 9.38 8.12 7.02
CA GLU A 38 9.15 9.18 8.03
C GLU A 38 9.91 10.48 7.74
N ARG A 39 10.47 10.61 6.53
CA ARG A 39 11.14 11.85 6.14
C ARG A 39 10.11 12.95 5.86
N PRO A 40 10.39 14.23 6.19
CA PRO A 40 9.42 15.33 6.01
C PRO A 40 8.93 15.51 4.56
N GLU A 41 9.73 15.11 3.57
CA GLU A 41 9.31 15.06 2.16
C GLU A 41 8.14 14.09 1.94
N CYS A 42 8.18 12.92 2.57
CA CYS A 42 7.14 11.91 2.47
C CYS A 42 5.87 12.28 3.23
N GLU A 43 5.99 12.92 4.40
CA GLU A 43 4.82 13.45 5.12
C GLU A 43 4.10 14.52 4.30
N ARG A 44 4.85 15.45 3.68
CA ARG A 44 4.30 16.47 2.78
C ARG A 44 3.61 15.84 1.58
N ALA A 45 4.19 14.81 0.98
CA ALA A 45 3.54 14.06 -0.11
C ALA A 45 2.26 13.36 0.37
N ALA A 46 2.31 12.71 1.54
CA ALA A 46 1.19 11.96 2.11
C ALA A 46 -0.01 12.85 2.45
N SER A 47 0.24 14.09 2.90
CA SER A 47 -0.82 15.08 3.14
C SER A 47 -1.63 15.46 1.90
N ARG A 48 -1.15 15.08 0.71
CA ARG A 48 -1.75 15.40 -0.59
C ARG A 48 -2.19 14.17 -1.38
N TYR A 49 -2.17 12.97 -0.77
CA TYR A 49 -2.64 11.78 -1.46
C TYR A 49 -4.14 11.93 -1.78
N PRO A 50 -4.55 11.69 -3.04
CA PRO A 50 -5.94 11.87 -3.42
C PRO A 50 -6.79 10.75 -2.83
N GLY A 51 -8.02 11.10 -2.41
CA GLY A 51 -8.98 10.11 -1.90
C GLY A 51 -9.40 9.07 -2.95
N ARG A 52 -9.19 9.34 -4.24
CA ARG A 52 -9.37 8.38 -5.34
C ARG A 52 -8.25 8.50 -6.36
N LEU A 53 -7.87 7.38 -6.95
CA LEU A 53 -6.89 7.30 -8.03
C LEU A 53 -7.32 6.23 -9.03
N ALA A 54 -7.39 6.57 -10.31
CA ALA A 54 -7.89 5.68 -11.38
C ALA A 54 -9.22 4.98 -11.03
N GLY A 55 -10.16 5.72 -10.41
CA GLY A 55 -11.45 5.18 -9.98
C GLY A 55 -11.41 4.40 -8.66
N GLN A 56 -10.24 3.96 -8.18
CA GLN A 56 -10.09 3.23 -6.92
C GLN A 56 -10.11 4.18 -5.72
N ALA A 57 -10.79 3.78 -4.63
CA ALA A 57 -10.82 4.52 -3.38
C ALA A 57 -9.55 4.28 -2.55
N LEU A 58 -9.07 5.33 -1.88
CA LEU A 58 -7.94 5.26 -0.95
C LEU A 58 -8.34 4.49 0.31
N THR A 59 -7.47 3.59 0.73
CA THR A 59 -7.51 2.94 2.03
C THR A 59 -6.36 3.41 2.90
N PHE A 60 -6.70 3.90 4.10
CA PHE A 60 -5.71 4.29 5.09
C PHE A 60 -5.10 3.05 5.75
N THR A 61 -3.77 2.97 5.74
CA THR A 61 -3.03 1.81 6.28
C THR A 61 -2.41 2.06 7.65
N GLY A 62 -2.38 3.33 8.12
CA GLY A 62 -1.63 3.74 9.31
C GLY A 62 -0.11 3.63 9.18
N ARG A 63 0.41 3.32 7.98
CA ARG A 63 1.84 3.14 7.71
C ARG A 63 2.42 4.41 7.08
N PRO A 64 3.50 5.01 7.65
CA PRO A 64 4.10 6.22 7.10
C PRO A 64 4.44 6.10 5.62
N GLY A 65 4.13 7.15 4.83
CA GLY A 65 4.47 7.23 3.41
C GLY A 65 3.82 6.19 2.50
N VAL A 66 2.83 5.43 3.00
CA VAL A 66 2.11 4.41 2.24
C VAL A 66 0.72 4.92 1.86
N ALA A 67 0.33 4.68 0.61
CA ALA A 67 -1.06 4.79 0.18
C ALA A 67 -1.45 3.57 -0.65
N VAL A 68 -2.66 3.09 -0.41
CA VAL A 68 -3.22 1.91 -1.08
C VAL A 68 -4.55 2.32 -1.66
N TRP A 69 -4.77 2.12 -2.95
CA TRP A 69 -6.07 2.29 -3.57
C TRP A 69 -6.60 0.96 -4.07
N GLY A 70 -7.90 0.75 -3.90
CA GLY A 70 -8.59 -0.39 -4.50
C GLY A 70 -8.11 -1.73 -3.97
N ASP A 71 -7.92 -1.83 -2.65
CA ASP A 71 -7.46 -3.05 -1.98
C ASP A 71 -6.14 -3.64 -2.53
N GLY A 72 -5.22 -2.77 -2.96
CA GLY A 72 -3.89 -3.18 -3.41
C GLY A 72 -3.68 -3.10 -4.92
N VAL A 73 -4.70 -2.74 -5.69
CA VAL A 73 -4.57 -2.46 -7.13
C VAL A 73 -3.51 -1.39 -7.38
N ILE A 74 -3.45 -0.35 -6.55
CA ILE A 74 -2.39 0.65 -6.59
C ILE A 74 -1.77 0.76 -5.20
N VAL A 75 -0.45 0.57 -5.13
CA VAL A 75 0.34 0.72 -3.91
C VAL A 75 1.43 1.74 -4.14
N LEU A 76 1.39 2.83 -3.39
CA LEU A 76 2.43 3.85 -3.35
C LEU A 76 3.24 3.72 -2.06
N ARG A 77 4.56 3.77 -2.18
CA ARG A 77 5.51 3.82 -1.06
C ARG A 77 6.49 4.98 -1.28
N CYS A 78 6.47 5.97 -0.39
CA CYS A 78 7.50 7.01 -0.32
C CYS A 78 8.59 6.61 0.67
N GLY A 79 9.85 6.92 0.35
CA GLY A 79 10.98 6.68 1.26
C GLY A 79 12.00 5.68 0.71
N LEU A 80 11.90 5.29 -0.56
CA LEU A 80 12.85 4.38 -1.18
C LEU A 80 14.16 5.09 -1.51
N THR A 81 15.24 4.32 -1.63
CA THR A 81 16.49 4.79 -2.24
C THR A 81 16.24 5.11 -3.71
N PRO A 82 16.70 6.27 -4.23
CA PRO A 82 16.54 6.60 -5.63
C PRO A 82 17.24 5.55 -6.50
N PRO A 83 16.69 5.20 -7.67
CA PRO A 83 17.39 4.32 -8.60
C PRO A 83 18.73 4.93 -9.02
N ALA A 84 19.74 4.09 -9.21
CA ALA A 84 20.96 4.48 -9.91
C ALA A 84 20.64 4.84 -11.39
N PRO A 85 21.53 5.55 -12.10
CA PRO A 85 21.40 5.75 -13.54
C PRO A 85 21.11 4.43 -14.25
N THR A 86 20.13 4.44 -15.15
CA THR A 86 19.62 3.24 -15.81
C THR A 86 19.19 3.54 -17.24
N VAL A 87 19.12 2.49 -18.06
CA VAL A 87 18.59 2.51 -19.42
C VAL A 87 17.14 2.01 -19.49
N ASP A 88 16.56 1.65 -18.34
CA ASP A 88 15.15 1.28 -18.23
C ASP A 88 14.26 2.39 -18.81
N PRO A 89 13.10 2.04 -19.43
CA PRO A 89 12.18 3.03 -19.95
C PRO A 89 11.80 4.08 -18.90
N CYS A 90 11.63 5.32 -19.32
CA CYS A 90 11.20 6.40 -18.45
C CYS A 90 10.13 7.28 -19.09
N ALA A 91 9.32 7.91 -18.25
CA ALA A 91 8.32 8.89 -18.66
C ALA A 91 8.36 10.10 -17.73
N ASN A 92 8.29 11.30 -18.31
CA ASN A 92 8.08 12.52 -17.55
C ASN A 92 6.58 12.78 -17.39
N VAL A 93 6.11 12.88 -16.15
CA VAL A 93 4.71 13.20 -15.83
C VAL A 93 4.72 14.40 -14.90
N ASN A 94 4.20 15.53 -15.39
CA ASN A 94 4.13 16.79 -14.62
C ASN A 94 5.49 17.24 -14.04
N GLY A 95 6.57 17.09 -14.80
CA GLY A 95 7.92 17.45 -14.35
C GLY A 95 8.52 16.44 -13.36
N VAL A 96 7.96 15.23 -13.26
CA VAL A 96 8.54 14.13 -12.49
C VAL A 96 8.95 13.02 -13.44
N ASP A 97 10.23 12.67 -13.43
CA ASP A 97 10.72 11.51 -14.18
C ASP A 97 10.40 10.23 -13.41
N TRP A 98 9.74 9.29 -14.08
CA TRP A 98 9.39 7.97 -13.57
C TRP A 98 10.09 6.90 -14.40
N VAL A 99 10.80 6.01 -13.74
CA VAL A 99 11.48 4.87 -14.36
C VAL A 99 10.61 3.63 -14.19
N PHE A 100 10.34 2.94 -15.29
CA PHE A 100 9.69 1.63 -15.29
C PHE A 100 10.69 0.57 -14.82
N ARG A 101 10.37 -0.11 -13.71
CA ARG A 101 11.26 -1.13 -13.12
C ARG A 101 10.91 -2.48 -13.69
N ASP A 102 11.41 -2.77 -14.90
CA ASP A 102 11.09 -4.01 -15.63
C ASP A 102 11.47 -5.26 -14.84
N GLY A 103 12.64 -5.28 -14.19
CA GLY A 103 13.06 -6.38 -13.33
C GLY A 103 12.15 -6.63 -12.12
N ARG A 104 11.32 -5.64 -11.74
CA ARG A 104 10.34 -5.72 -10.65
C ARG A 104 8.89 -5.85 -11.16
N SER A 105 8.68 -5.69 -12.47
CA SER A 105 7.37 -5.74 -13.11
C SER A 105 7.13 -7.14 -13.67
N LYS A 106 6.50 -8.00 -12.87
CA LYS A 106 6.29 -9.42 -13.18
C LYS A 106 4.89 -9.85 -12.78
N GLY A 107 4.33 -10.82 -13.52
CA GLY A 107 3.03 -11.43 -13.21
C GLY A 107 1.94 -10.37 -13.06
N GLY A 108 1.68 -9.61 -14.11
CA GLY A 108 0.63 -8.58 -14.11
C GLY A 108 0.99 -7.26 -13.39
N LYS A 109 1.88 -7.32 -12.39
CA LYS A 109 2.36 -6.15 -11.67
C LYS A 109 3.29 -5.27 -12.51
N LYS A 110 3.04 -3.97 -12.53
CA LYS A 110 3.92 -2.91 -13.07
C LYS A 110 4.43 -2.04 -11.94
N VAL A 111 5.73 -1.75 -11.93
CA VAL A 111 6.38 -0.94 -10.90
C VAL A 111 7.08 0.25 -11.54
N VAL A 112 6.78 1.45 -11.06
CA VAL A 112 7.46 2.69 -11.45
C VAL A 112 8.06 3.36 -10.23
N ILE A 113 9.19 4.04 -10.39
CA ILE A 113 9.86 4.78 -9.31
C ILE A 113 10.37 6.13 -9.81
N THR A 114 10.26 7.17 -8.98
CA THR A 114 10.76 8.50 -9.34
C THR A 114 12.28 8.52 -9.48
N TYR A 115 12.80 9.14 -10.54
CA TYR A 115 14.21 9.44 -10.75
C TYR A 115 14.55 10.87 -10.29
N GLY A 116 15.77 11.08 -9.82
CA GLY A 116 16.24 12.40 -9.36
C GLY A 116 15.60 12.93 -8.06
N ARG A 117 14.70 12.18 -7.43
CA ARG A 117 14.05 12.56 -6.16
C ARG A 117 14.60 11.76 -4.99
N ASN A 118 14.82 12.43 -3.86
CA ASN A 118 15.35 11.83 -2.65
C ASN A 118 14.59 12.32 -1.39
N PRO A 119 13.78 11.49 -0.74
CA PRO A 119 13.52 10.08 -1.04
C PRO A 119 12.77 9.84 -2.35
N ALA A 120 12.89 8.64 -2.91
CA ALA A 120 12.13 8.24 -4.08
C ALA A 120 10.75 7.71 -3.69
N VAL A 121 9.80 7.90 -4.59
CA VAL A 121 8.45 7.35 -4.51
C VAL A 121 8.34 6.20 -5.51
N GLU A 122 7.89 5.04 -5.04
CA GLU A 122 7.54 3.90 -5.87
C GLU A 122 6.03 3.75 -5.93
N VAL A 123 5.51 3.44 -7.12
CA VAL A 123 4.13 3.03 -7.33
C VAL A 123 4.14 1.66 -8.00
N ALA A 124 3.41 0.73 -7.41
CA ALA A 124 3.09 -0.54 -8.01
C ALA A 124 1.61 -0.58 -8.40
N VAL A 125 1.33 -1.05 -9.61
CA VAL A 125 -0.02 -1.28 -10.13
C VAL A 125 -0.16 -2.75 -10.47
N SER A 126 -1.24 -3.39 -10.05
CA SER A 126 -1.58 -4.77 -10.41
C SER A 126 -2.88 -4.76 -11.23
N ASP A 127 -2.94 -5.65 -12.21
CA ASP A 127 -4.11 -5.98 -13.04
C ASP A 127 -4.88 -7.19 -12.49
N ASP A 128 -4.40 -7.82 -11.41
CA ASP A 128 -5.07 -8.90 -10.71
C ASP A 128 -6.21 -8.32 -9.86
N VAL A 129 -7.39 -8.17 -10.47
CA VAL A 129 -8.67 -7.86 -9.79
C VAL A 129 -9.74 -8.85 -10.22
#